data_AF-A0A7S1Z6B3-F1
#
_entry.id   AF-A0A7S1Z6B3-F1
#
_cell.length_a   1.000
_cell.length_b   1.000
_cell.length_c   1.000
_cell.angle_alpha   90.00
_cell.angle_beta   90.00
_cell.angle_gamma   90.00
#
_symmetry.space_group_name_H-M   'P 1'
#
loop_
_entity.id
_entity.type
_entity.pdbx_description
1 polymer ?
#
loop_
_entity_poly.entity_id
_entity_poly.type
_entity_poly.pdbx_seq_one_letter_code
_entity_poly.pdbx_strand_id
1 'polypeptide(L)'
;RKLHNNNNTKRNLLAQKAIKSTTPTTIELNGIPIHFPFAPYECQKNYMTTVINALNRSENALLESPTGTGKTLCLLCATLAWRHERHRLLPQNNNNNNNNQSNNENDTIQKK
;
A
#
# COMPACT_ATOMS: atom_id res chain seq x y z
N ARG A 1 -35.00 -29.39 -37.97
CA ARG A 1 -33.68 -29.79 -37.45
C ARG A 1 -32.79 -28.56 -37.35
N LYS A 2 -32.61 -27.99 -36.15
CA LYS A 2 -31.59 -26.96 -35.90
C LYS A 2 -30.75 -27.42 -34.71
N LEU A 3 -29.57 -27.93 -35.00
CA LEU A 3 -28.52 -28.19 -34.01
C LEU A 3 -28.11 -26.83 -33.43
N HIS A 4 -28.55 -26.52 -32.21
CA HIS A 4 -28.07 -25.35 -31.49
C HIS A 4 -26.71 -25.67 -30.86
N ASN A 5 -25.75 -24.86 -31.29
CA ASN A 5 -24.33 -24.94 -31.08
C ASN A 5 -23.95 -24.73 -29.59
N ASN A 6 -23.61 -25.81 -28.88
CA ASN A 6 -23.13 -25.82 -27.49
C ASN A 6 -21.65 -25.38 -27.38
N ASN A 7 -21.32 -24.23 -27.97
CA ASN A 7 -20.00 -23.62 -27.86
C ASN A 7 -19.93 -22.51 -26.79
N ASN A 8 -21.07 -22.16 -26.18
CA ASN A 8 -21.16 -21.08 -25.20
C ASN A 8 -20.77 -21.53 -23.79
N THR A 9 -20.93 -22.83 -23.48
CA THR A 9 -20.64 -23.38 -22.15
C THR A 9 -19.14 -23.53 -21.89
N LYS A 10 -18.36 -23.96 -22.90
CA LYS A 10 -16.90 -24.12 -22.76
C LYS A 10 -16.14 -22.78 -22.73
N ARG A 11 -16.65 -21.75 -23.40
CA ARG A 11 -16.08 -20.40 -23.35
C ARG A 11 -16.25 -19.76 -21.98
N ASN A 12 -17.37 -20.04 -21.31
CA ASN A 12 -17.58 -19.55 -19.96
C ASN A 12 -16.52 -20.11 -19.02
N LEU A 13 -16.22 -21.42 -19.04
CA LEU A 13 -15.18 -22.03 -18.20
C LEU A 13 -13.76 -21.48 -18.41
N LEU A 14 -13.40 -21.08 -19.64
CA LEU A 14 -12.10 -20.45 -19.95
C LEU A 14 -12.07 -18.96 -19.51
N ALA A 15 -13.20 -18.25 -19.62
CA ALA A 15 -13.32 -16.87 -19.17
C ALA A 15 -13.26 -16.75 -17.62
N GLN A 16 -13.84 -17.70 -16.88
CA GLN A 16 -13.71 -17.72 -15.41
C GLN A 16 -12.28 -18.08 -14.95
N LYS A 17 -11.45 -18.66 -15.82
CA LYS A 17 -10.02 -18.88 -15.55
C LYS A 17 -9.17 -17.63 -15.79
N ALA A 18 -9.67 -16.66 -16.57
CA ALA A 18 -8.98 -15.42 -16.92
C ALA A 18 -9.41 -14.19 -16.08
N ILE A 19 -10.52 -14.28 -15.33
CA ILE A 19 -10.94 -13.23 -14.38
C ILE A 19 -10.34 -13.56 -13.00
N LYS A 20 -9.04 -13.30 -12.84
CA LYS A 20 -8.33 -13.36 -11.54
C LYS A 20 -7.66 -12.02 -11.24
N SER A 21 -8.33 -10.89 -11.35
CA SER A 21 -7.83 -9.60 -10.80
C SER A 21 -8.73 -8.44 -11.18
N THR A 22 -9.41 -7.84 -10.21
CA THR A 22 -9.79 -6.40 -10.29
C THR A 22 -10.24 -5.79 -8.96
N THR A 23 -10.11 -6.48 -7.82
CA THR A 23 -10.41 -5.88 -6.52
C THR A 23 -9.12 -5.59 -5.76
N PRO A 24 -8.82 -4.32 -5.42
CA PRO A 24 -7.71 -4.00 -4.53
C PRO A 24 -7.93 -4.71 -3.20
N THR A 25 -6.89 -5.41 -2.73
CA THR A 25 -6.94 -6.25 -1.52
C THR A 25 -5.89 -5.76 -0.54
N THR A 26 -6.29 -5.59 0.72
CA THR A 26 -5.34 -5.36 1.82
C THR A 26 -4.95 -6.71 2.40
N ILE A 27 -3.65 -6.98 2.48
CA ILE A 27 -3.10 -8.16 3.15
C ILE A 27 -2.32 -7.72 4.37
N GLU A 28 -2.43 -8.46 5.47
CA GLU A 28 -1.61 -8.22 6.66
C GLU A 28 -0.42 -9.17 6.65
N LEU A 29 0.79 -8.62 6.58
CA LEU A 29 2.04 -9.39 6.67
C LEU A 29 2.90 -8.81 7.79
N ASN A 30 3.28 -9.65 8.75
CA ASN A 30 4.08 -9.25 9.93
C ASN A 30 3.50 -8.03 10.69
N GLY A 31 2.16 -7.93 10.79
CA GLY A 31 1.48 -6.82 11.45
C GLY A 31 1.44 -5.52 10.64
N ILE A 32 1.87 -5.53 9.37
CA ILE A 32 1.85 -4.37 8.47
C ILE A 32 0.75 -4.59 7.43
N PRO A 33 -0.24 -3.67 7.32
CA PRO A 33 -1.25 -3.73 6.27
C PRO A 33 -0.65 -3.26 4.93
N ILE A 34 -0.61 -4.16 3.95
CA ILE A 34 -0.13 -3.88 2.59
C ILE A 34 -1.31 -3.79 1.64
N HIS A 35 -1.43 -2.66 0.96
CA HIS A 35 -2.38 -2.49 -0.13
C HIS A 35 -1.80 -3.04 -1.44
N PHE A 36 -2.49 -4.01 -2.03
CA PHE A 36 -2.10 -4.61 -3.31
C PHE A 36 -3.24 -4.49 -4.33
N PRO A 37 -2.95 -4.15 -5.60
CA PRO A 37 -3.99 -3.82 -6.59
C PRO A 37 -4.84 -5.02 -7.05
N PHE A 38 -4.42 -6.24 -6.73
CA PHE A 38 -5.15 -7.48 -7.01
C PHE A 38 -4.92 -8.49 -5.89
N ALA A 39 -5.63 -9.62 -5.91
CA ALA A 39 -5.37 -10.69 -4.95
C ALA A 39 -3.95 -11.27 -5.20
N PRO A 40 -3.02 -11.15 -4.23
CA PRO A 40 -1.65 -11.59 -4.42
C PRO A 40 -1.55 -13.12 -4.44
N TYR A 41 -0.69 -13.63 -5.32
CA TYR A 41 -0.32 -15.05 -5.33
C TYR A 41 0.53 -15.39 -4.10
N GLU A 42 0.56 -16.67 -3.73
CA GLU A 42 1.29 -17.12 -2.55
C GLU A 42 2.79 -16.83 -2.63
N CYS A 43 3.40 -16.96 -3.81
CA CYS A 43 4.78 -16.57 -4.04
C CYS A 43 5.03 -15.07 -3.85
N GLN A 44 4.06 -14.22 -4.19
CA GLN A 44 4.13 -12.77 -3.98
C GLN A 44 4.04 -12.43 -2.50
N LYS A 45 3.16 -13.11 -1.75
CA LYS A 45 3.09 -12.96 -0.28
C LYS A 45 4.41 -13.33 0.36
N ASN A 46 4.98 -14.50 0.02
CA ASN A 46 6.28 -14.92 0.55
C ASN A 46 7.38 -13.92 0.23
N TYR A 47 7.40 -13.39 -1.01
CA TYR A 47 8.35 -12.35 -1.40
C TYR A 47 8.19 -11.09 -0.53
N MET A 48 6.97 -10.57 -0.37
CA MET A 48 6.68 -9.39 0.45
C MET A 48 7.00 -9.60 1.94
N THR A 49 6.72 -10.80 2.48
CA THR A 49 7.08 -11.16 3.85
C THR A 49 8.59 -11.11 4.07
N THR A 50 9.38 -11.65 3.14
CA THR A 50 10.85 -11.61 3.24
C THR A 50 11.37 -10.18 3.10
N VAL A 51 10.79 -9.36 2.22
CA VAL A 51 11.11 -7.91 2.13
C VAL A 51 10.86 -7.23 3.49
N ILE A 52 9.69 -7.43 4.09
CA ILE A 52 9.36 -6.82 5.38
C ILE A 52 10.30 -7.29 6.49
N ASN A 53 10.63 -8.58 6.52
CA ASN A 53 11.58 -9.14 7.48
C ASN A 53 12.95 -8.49 7.36
N ALA A 54 13.46 -8.36 6.13
CA ALA A 54 14.74 -7.72 5.86
C ALA A 54 14.74 -6.25 6.30
N LEU A 55 13.67 -5.51 5.97
CA LEU A 55 13.50 -4.12 6.39
C LEU A 55 13.42 -3.98 7.92
N ASN A 56 12.69 -4.86 8.61
CA ASN A 56 12.60 -4.87 10.08
C ASN A 56 13.95 -5.15 10.74
N ARG A 57 14.75 -6.05 10.16
CA ARG A 57 16.07 -6.44 10.68
C ARG A 57 17.20 -5.51 10.23
N SER A 58 16.92 -4.58 9.32
CA SER A 58 17.96 -3.75 8.67
C SER A 58 19.05 -4.59 7.99
N GLU A 59 18.64 -5.69 7.37
CA GLU A 59 19.53 -6.66 6.71
C GLU A 59 19.36 -6.64 5.19
N ASN A 60 20.38 -7.11 4.47
CA ASN A 60 20.30 -7.34 3.03
C ASN A 60 19.63 -8.69 2.76
N ALA A 61 18.66 -8.73 1.85
CA ALA A 61 18.00 -9.97 1.43
C ALA A 61 18.19 -10.24 -0.06
N LEU A 62 18.55 -11.48 -0.41
CA LEU A 62 18.55 -11.98 -1.78
C LEU A 62 17.22 -12.67 -2.06
N LEU A 63 16.43 -12.11 -2.96
CA LEU A 63 15.06 -12.55 -3.23
C LEU A 63 14.92 -13.06 -4.66
N GLU A 64 14.96 -14.38 -4.81
CA GLU A 64 14.69 -15.04 -6.09
C GLU A 64 13.19 -15.28 -6.25
N SER A 65 12.64 -14.88 -7.39
CA SER A 65 11.26 -15.24 -7.77
C SER A 65 11.19 -15.55 -9.26
N PRO A 66 10.26 -16.41 -9.70
CA PRO A 66 10.05 -16.68 -11.12
C PRO A 66 9.74 -15.39 -11.89
N THR A 67 10.25 -15.28 -13.12
CA THR A 67 10.04 -14.13 -14.01
C THR A 67 8.55 -13.94 -14.34
N GLY A 68 8.11 -12.69 -14.51
CA GLY A 68 6.71 -12.37 -14.84
C GLY A 68 5.72 -12.31 -13.65
N THR A 69 6.17 -12.47 -12.40
CA THR A 69 5.28 -12.46 -11.21
C THR A 69 5.14 -11.10 -10.51
N GLY A 70 5.48 -9.99 -11.19
CA GLY A 70 5.26 -8.65 -10.62
C GLY A 70 6.14 -8.32 -9.40
N LYS A 71 7.40 -8.78 -9.38
CA LYS A 71 8.39 -8.50 -8.32
C LYS A 71 8.50 -7.01 -7.96
N THR A 72 8.62 -6.15 -8.97
CA THR A 72 8.73 -4.70 -8.79
C THR A 72 7.53 -4.14 -8.04
N LEU A 73 6.33 -4.59 -8.38
CA LEU A 73 5.11 -4.18 -7.70
C LEU A 73 5.05 -4.69 -6.26
N CYS A 74 5.42 -5.96 -6.03
CA CYS A 74 5.48 -6.55 -4.68
C CYS A 74 6.47 -5.78 -3.78
N LEU A 75 7.67 -5.52 -4.31
CA LEU A 75 8.70 -4.75 -3.61
C LEU A 75 8.18 -3.35 -3.25
N LEU A 76 7.63 -2.62 -4.23
CA LEU A 76 7.14 -1.27 -4.03
C LEU A 76 6.02 -1.22 -2.97
N CYS A 77 5.01 -2.08 -3.09
CA CYS A 77 3.90 -2.14 -2.14
C CYS A 77 4.37 -2.48 -0.73
N ALA A 78 5.26 -3.47 -0.57
CA ALA A 78 5.78 -3.86 0.73
C ALA A 78 6.63 -2.76 1.38
N THR A 79 7.53 -2.13 0.62
CA THR A 79 8.38 -1.04 1.14
C THR A 79 7.57 0.20 1.52
N LEU A 80 6.57 0.57 0.72
CA LEU A 80 5.70 1.72 1.04
C LEU A 80 4.85 1.47 2.28
N ALA A 81 4.24 0.29 2.39
CA ALA A 81 3.45 -0.11 3.55
C ALA A 81 4.31 -0.11 4.83
N TRP A 82 5.51 -0.68 4.76
CA TRP A 82 6.47 -0.68 5.87
C TRP A 82 6.88 0.73 6.31
N ARG A 83 7.18 1.61 5.35
CA ARG A 83 7.53 3.00 5.64
C ARG A 83 6.37 3.76 6.27
N HIS A 84 5.15 3.57 5.77
CA HIS A 84 3.97 4.23 6.30
C HIS A 84 3.72 3.82 7.75
N GLU A 85 3.82 2.52 8.05
CA GLU A 85 3.63 2.02 9.41
C GLU A 85 4.67 2.58 10.38
N ARG A 86 5.95 2.66 9.97
CA ARG A 86 6.97 3.29 10.81
C ARG A 86 6.73 4.77 11.05
N HIS A 87 6.27 5.50 10.04
CA HIS A 87 5.93 6.91 10.19
C HIS A 87 4.71 7.12 11.10
N ARG A 88 3.77 6.17 11.13
CA ARG A 88 2.61 6.18 12.03
C ARG A 88 3.01 5.95 13.50
N LEU A 89 4.03 5.14 13.74
CA LEU A 89 4.55 4.85 15.09
C LEU A 89 5.41 5.97 15.66
N LEU A 90 5.88 6.91 14.82
CA LEU A 90 6.62 8.09 15.29
C LEU A 90 5.62 9.18 15.73
N PRO A 91 5.76 9.77 16.92
CA PRO A 91 4.93 10.90 17.34
C PRO A 91 5.17 12.08 16.39
N GLN A 92 4.12 12.49 15.69
CA GLN A 92 4.16 13.69 14.85
C GLN A 92 4.28 14.91 15.77
N ASN A 93 5.42 15.60 15.70
CA ASN A 93 5.62 16.85 16.42
C ASN A 93 4.81 17.97 15.76
N ASN A 94 3.53 18.06 16.10
CA ASN A 94 2.64 19.16 15.69
C ASN A 94 2.97 20.44 16.48
N ASN A 95 4.06 21.11 16.11
CA ASN A 95 4.36 22.46 16.58
C ASN A 95 3.51 23.50 15.82
N ASN A 96 2.23 23.63 16.21
CA ASN A 96 1.41 24.78 15.85
C ASN A 96 1.76 25.98 16.76
N ASN A 97 2.86 26.68 16.46
CA ASN A 97 3.15 27.98 17.05
C ASN A 97 2.33 29.08 16.33
N ASN A 98 1.08 29.28 16.76
CA ASN A 98 0.37 30.54 16.48
C ASN A 98 0.74 31.57 17.56
N ASN A 99 1.94 32.14 17.45
CA ASN A 99 2.31 33.35 18.16
C ASN A 99 1.88 34.56 17.33
N ASN A 100 0.66 35.07 17.56
CA ASN A 100 0.33 36.46 17.28
C ASN A 100 0.11 37.19 18.60
N GLN A 101 1.22 37.52 19.26
CA GLN A 101 1.27 38.56 20.28
C GLN A 101 2.54 39.39 20.09
N SER A 102 2.38 40.50 19.38
CA SER A 102 3.19 41.73 19.38
C SER A 102 2.30 42.81 18.75
N ASN A 103 1.53 43.55 19.56
CA ASN A 103 1.90 44.85 20.12
C ASN A 103 2.11 45.93 19.04
N ASN A 104 1.15 46.85 18.93
CA ASN A 104 1.42 48.24 18.62
C ASN A 104 0.70 49.09 19.67
N GLU A 105 1.46 49.47 20.69
CA GLU A 105 1.22 50.71 21.43
C GLU A 105 1.24 51.86 20.42
N ASN A 106 0.23 52.73 20.45
CA ASN A 106 0.28 54.16 20.16
C ASN A 106 -1.13 54.74 20.35
N ASP A 107 -1.40 55.34 21.51
CA ASP A 107 -1.77 56.75 21.58
C ASP A 107 -2.00 57.16 23.04
N THR A 108 -0.99 57.85 23.57
CA THR A 108 -1.14 58.68 24.76
C THR A 108 -1.73 60.03 24.31
N ILE A 109 -2.63 60.56 25.14
CA ILE A 109 -3.04 61.97 25.32
C ILE A 109 -4.21 62.52 24.46
N GLN A 110 -5.21 63.01 25.22
CA GLN A 110 -6.04 64.23 25.05
C GLN A 110 -7.54 63.95 24.85
N LYS A 111 -8.33 64.09 25.92
CA LYS A 111 -9.33 65.18 26.03
C LYS A 111 -10.01 65.20 27.40
N LYS A 112 -9.71 66.29 28.10
CA LYS A 112 -10.57 67.12 28.96
C LYS A 112 -12.01 66.69 29.14
#